data_AF-A0A7W7YE36-F1
#
_entry.id   AF-A0A7W7YE36-F1
#
_cell.length_a   1.000
_cell.length_b   1.000
_cell.length_c   1.000
_cell.angle_alpha   90.00
_cell.angle_beta   90.00
_cell.angle_gamma   90.00
#
_symmetry.space_group_name_H-M   'P 1'
#
loop_
_entity.id
_entity.type
_entity.pdbx_description
1 polymer ?
#
loop_
_entity_poly.entity_id
_entity_poly.type
_entity_poly.pdbx_seq_one_letter_code
_entity_poly.pdbx_strand_id
1 'polypeptide(L)' 'MSNKPTLTPKEKEIQSLFVRGKSPETIAVRMGMKLSKVMMVIAMLPKLL' A
#
# COMPACT_ATOMS: atom_id res chain seq x y z
N MET A 1 1.05 -17.05 -18.17
CA MET A 1 0.86 -15.61 -17.88
C MET A 1 1.09 -15.40 -16.39
N SER A 2 2.15 -14.70 -16.00
CA SER A 2 2.43 -14.42 -14.59
C SER A 2 1.38 -13.45 -14.05
N ASN A 3 0.43 -13.96 -13.29
CA ASN A 3 -0.69 -13.22 -12.72
C ASN A 3 -0.24 -12.38 -11.49
N LYS A 4 0.89 -11.67 -11.61
CA LYS A 4 1.38 -10.80 -10.54
C LYS A 4 0.48 -9.56 -10.49
N PRO A 5 -0.20 -9.26 -9.37
CA PRO A 5 -1.06 -8.09 -9.30
C PRO A 5 -0.21 -6.83 -9.47
N THR A 6 -0.42 -6.12 -10.57
CA THR A 6 0.29 -4.84 -10.80
C THR A 6 -0.35 -3.78 -9.93
N LEU A 7 0.42 -3.25 -8.98
CA LEU A 7 -0.03 -2.14 -8.13
C LEU A 7 -0.30 -0.89 -8.96
N THR A 8 -1.42 -0.21 -8.68
CA THR A 8 -1.70 1.13 -9.22
C THR A 8 -0.68 2.15 -8.67
N PRO A 9 -0.53 3.34 -9.30
CA PRO A 9 0.39 4.37 -8.80
C PRO A 9 0.18 4.74 -7.33
N LYS A 10 -1.09 4.86 -6.89
CA LYS A 10 -1.44 5.14 -5.49
C LYS A 10 -1.02 4.00 -4.55
N GLU A 11 -1.16 2.75 -4.98
CA GLU A 11 -0.79 1.61 -4.16
C GLU A 11 0.73 1.44 -4.05
N LYS A 12 1.47 1.78 -5.10
CA LYS A 12 2.95 1.90 -5.05
C LYS A 12 3.40 2.99 -4.08
N GLU A 13 2.68 4.11 -4.02
CA GLU A 13 2.98 5.18 -3.07
C GLU A 13 2.73 4.75 -1.62
N ILE A 14 1.61 4.05 -1.35
CA ILE A 14 1.34 3.43 -0.04
C ILE A 14 2.47 2.48 0.36
N GLN A 15 2.88 1.58 -0.55
CA GLN A 15 4.01 0.67 -0.31
C GLN A 15 5.29 1.43 0.00
N SER A 16 5.63 2.45 -0.79
CA SER A 16 6.84 3.24 -0.60
C SER A 16 6.89 3.91 0.77
N LEU A 17 5.77 4.51 1.20
CA LEU A 17 5.67 5.14 2.50
C LEU A 17 5.76 4.13 3.65
N PHE A 18 5.13 2.95 3.49
CA PHE A 18 5.18 1.89 4.49
C PHE A 18 6.60 1.31 4.65
N VAL A 19 7.30 1.04 3.55
CA VAL A 19 8.71 0.58 3.56
C VAL A 19 9.64 1.63 4.19
N ARG A 20 9.31 2.92 4.08
CA ARG A 20 10.02 4.02 4.77
C ARG A 20 9.64 4.17 6.25
N GLY A 21 8.87 3.23 6.81
CA GLY A 21 8.50 3.19 8.23
C GLY A 21 7.33 4.08 8.63
N LYS A 22 6.53 4.58 7.68
CA LYS A 22 5.31 5.34 8.02
C LYS A 22 4.20 4.38 8.48
N SER A 23 3.49 4.77 9.55
CA SER A 23 2.35 3.99 10.03
C SER A 23 1.18 4.02 9.04
N PRO A 24 0.34 2.98 8.98
CA PRO A 24 -0.83 2.95 8.12
C PRO A 24 -1.78 4.14 8.31
N GLU A 25 -1.95 4.61 9.55
CA GLU A 25 -2.76 5.78 9.90
C GLU A 25 -2.18 7.06 9.31
N THR A 26 -0.86 7.23 9.42
CA THR A 26 -0.15 8.39 8.84
C THR A 26 -0.31 8.41 7.32
N ILE A 27 -0.21 7.24 6.69
CA ILE A 27 -0.38 7.09 5.24
C ILE A 27 -1.82 7.43 4.85
N ALA A 28 -2.82 6.93 5.59
CA ALA A 28 -4.23 7.19 5.33
C ALA A 28 -4.57 8.68 5.37
N VAL A 29 -4.07 9.40 6.38
CA VAL A 29 -4.21 10.86 6.50
C VAL A 29 -3.53 11.58 5.34
N ARG A 30 -2.26 11.26 5.04
CA ARG A 30 -1.49 11.90 3.97
C ARG A 30 -2.13 11.71 2.59
N MET A 31 -2.63 10.51 2.33
CA MET A 31 -3.21 10.10 1.06
C MET A 31 -4.69 10.51 0.92
N GLY A 32 -5.33 11.02 1.98
CA GLY A 32 -6.76 11.35 2.01
C GLY A 32 -7.65 10.13 1.75
N MET A 33 -7.34 8.97 2.33
CA MET A 33 -8.06 7.72 2.09
C MET A 33 -8.37 6.94 3.37
N LYS A 34 -9.30 5.97 3.27
CA LYS A 34 -9.68 5.10 4.37
C LYS A 34 -8.51 4.22 4.81
N LEU A 35 -8.28 4.12 6.12
CA LEU A 35 -7.29 3.23 6.72
C LEU A 35 -7.44 1.77 6.24
N SER A 36 -8.68 1.29 6.09
CA SER A 36 -8.95 -0.06 5.60
C SER A 36 -8.38 -0.33 4.20
N LYS A 37 -8.37 0.68 3.32
CA LYS A 37 -7.77 0.55 1.98
C LYS A 37 -6.24 0.51 2.07
N VAL A 38 -5.63 1.31 2.94
CA VAL A 38 -4.18 1.27 3.19
C VAL A 38 -3.76 -0.10 3.73
N MET A 39 -4.47 -0.61 4.72
CA MET A 39 -4.21 -1.93 5.31
C MET A 39 -4.36 -3.07 4.30
N MET A 40 -5.38 -3.00 3.43
CA MET A 40 -5.54 -3.95 2.33
C MET A 40 -4.32 -3.98 1.41
N VAL A 41 -3.79 -2.81 1.03
CA VAL A 41 -2.63 -2.71 0.13
C VAL A 41 -1.36 -3.25 0.81
N ILE A 42 -1.16 -2.92 2.07
CA ILE A 42 -0.04 -3.46 2.87
C ILE A 42 -0.12 -4.98 2.97
N ALA A 43 -1.31 -5.54 3.22
CA ALA A 43 -1.52 -6.98 3.29
C ALA A 43 -1.29 -7.72 1.95
N MET A 44 -1.28 -7.00 0.82
CA MET A 44 -0.96 -7.56 -0.49
C MET A 44 0.56 -7.59 -0.79
N LEU A 45 1.38 -6.89 0.00
CA LEU A 45 2.84 -6.86 -0.17
C LEU A 45 3.54 -8.23 -0.10
N PRO A 46 3.19 -9.15 0.81
CA PRO A 46 3.81 -10.48 0.87
C PRO A 46 3.56 -11.34 -0.37
N LYS A 47 2.55 -10.99 -1.19
CA LYS A 47 2.25 -11.69 -2.45
C LYS A 47 3.03 -11.13 -3.65
N LEU A 48 3.81 -10.07 -3.45
CA LEU A 48 4.51 -9.33 -4.50
C LEU A 48 6.04 -9.43 -4.41
N LEU A 49 6.57 -9.77 -3.23
CA LEU A 49 7.97 -10.14 -3.01
C LEU A 49 8.17 -11.62 -3.40
#